data_AF-A0A958P533-F1
#
_entry.id   AF-A0A958P533-F1
#
_cell.length_a   1.000
_cell.length_b   1.000
_cell.length_c   1.000
_cell.angle_alpha   90.00
_cell.angle_beta   90.00
_cell.angle_gamma   90.00
#
_symmetry.space_group_name_H-M   'P 1'
#
loop_
_entity.id
_entity.type
_entity.pdbx_description
1 polymer ?
#
loop_
_entity_poly.entity_id
_entity_poly.type
_entity_poly.pdbx_seq_one_letter_code
_entity_poly.pdbx_strand_id
1 'polypeptide(L)'
;MKIVVLLLCCFFHSKPCFSQLDTLNKKRLTTVVAVEAGMYTATMVGLNQLWYKGVPKSSFHFFNDNNEWLQMDKMGHTMTSYYVGKAGYEVLRWSGVNEKKSTWYGGTLGLFLLSSVEMFDAYSADWGFSTGDMIANTTGSALFIGQQLAWHEQRVLLKYSFHTTDYPSVRPNLLGSNLNEQLLKDYNGQTYWLSANIASFLGDETKFPKWLNFAVGYGADGMYGGHDNVFEKDGT
;
A
#
# COMPACT_ATOMS: atom_id res chain seq x y z
N MET A 1 11.19 8.46 18.32
CA MET A 1 11.33 7.07 17.84
C MET A 1 10.95 6.12 18.96
N LYS A 2 9.74 5.54 18.92
CA LYS A 2 9.28 4.53 19.89
C LYS A 2 9.42 3.16 19.21
N ILE A 3 10.26 2.27 19.73
CA ILE A 3 10.35 0.87 19.25
C ILE A 3 9.32 0.08 20.04
N VAL A 4 8.28 -0.42 19.37
CA VAL A 4 7.26 -1.29 19.96
C VAL A 4 7.45 -2.69 19.41
N VAL A 5 7.68 -3.67 20.29
CA VAL A 5 7.76 -5.10 19.96
C VAL A 5 6.44 -5.75 20.35
N LEU A 6 5.70 -6.27 19.37
CA LEU A 6 4.42 -6.92 19.58
C LEU A 6 4.54 -8.43 19.27
N LEU A 7 4.24 -9.28 20.25
CA LEU A 7 4.18 -10.75 20.10
C LEU A 7 2.71 -11.16 19.94
N LEU A 8 2.32 -11.58 18.73
CA LEU A 8 0.98 -12.12 18.45
C LEU A 8 1.05 -13.63 18.20
N CYS A 9 0.36 -14.40 19.05
CA CYS A 9 0.10 -15.83 18.83
C CYS A 9 -1.28 -16.01 18.20
N CYS A 10 -1.35 -16.44 16.95
CA CYS A 10 -2.61 -16.83 16.29
C CYS A 10 -2.54 -18.30 15.85
N PHE A 11 -3.56 -19.08 16.22
CA PHE A 11 -3.80 -20.43 15.71
C PHE A 11 -4.53 -20.33 14.36
N PHE A 12 -3.96 -20.88 13.29
CA PHE A 12 -4.57 -20.90 11.97
C PHE A 12 -5.40 -22.18 11.75
N HIS A 13 -6.67 -22.01 11.40
CA HIS A 13 -7.47 -23.03 10.70
C HIS A 13 -7.18 -22.91 9.20
N SER A 14 -6.65 -23.97 8.59
CA SER A 14 -6.40 -24.08 7.16
C SER A 14 -7.71 -24.13 6.37
N LYS A 15 -8.00 -23.10 5.57
CA LYS A 15 -9.06 -23.15 4.54
C LYS A 15 -8.59 -24.00 3.35
N PRO A 16 -9.52 -24.71 2.66
CA PRO A 16 -9.16 -25.51 1.50
C PRO A 16 -8.58 -24.64 0.39
N CYS A 17 -7.39 -25.01 -0.07
CA CYS A 17 -6.73 -24.43 -1.22
C CYS A 17 -7.57 -24.71 -2.48
N PHE A 18 -8.03 -23.67 -3.18
CA PHE A 18 -8.51 -23.85 -4.53
C PHE A 18 -7.32 -24.29 -5.38
N SER A 19 -7.33 -25.55 -5.82
CA SER A 19 -6.36 -26.05 -6.79
C SER A 19 -6.30 -25.10 -7.98
N GLN A 20 -5.08 -24.64 -8.27
CA GLN A 20 -4.81 -23.76 -9.39
C GLN A 20 -5.13 -24.50 -10.69
N LEU A 21 -5.99 -23.92 -11.52
CA LEU A 21 -6.27 -24.51 -12.84
C LEU A 21 -5.01 -24.42 -13.71
N ASP A 22 -4.56 -25.58 -14.22
CA ASP A 22 -3.40 -25.68 -15.12
C ASP A 22 -3.66 -25.12 -16.53
N THR A 23 -4.93 -24.78 -16.83
CA THR A 23 -5.35 -24.28 -18.15
C THR A 23 -5.97 -22.89 -18.05
N LEU A 24 -5.58 -22.01 -18.97
CA LEU A 24 -6.13 -20.66 -19.09
C LEU A 24 -7.65 -20.68 -19.27
N ASN A 25 -8.36 -20.00 -18.36
CA ASN A 25 -9.79 -19.78 -18.49
C ASN A 25 -10.05 -18.40 -19.11
N LYS A 26 -10.29 -18.37 -20.42
CA LYS A 26 -10.51 -17.13 -21.19
C LYS A 26 -11.65 -16.28 -20.63
N LYS A 27 -12.75 -16.88 -20.18
CA LYS A 27 -13.88 -16.14 -19.60
C LYS A 27 -13.46 -15.43 -18.32
N ARG A 28 -12.78 -16.13 -17.40
CA ARG A 28 -12.23 -15.52 -16.17
C ARG A 28 -11.24 -14.42 -16.48
N LEU A 29 -10.33 -14.64 -17.43
CA LEU A 29 -9.35 -13.62 -17.81
C LEU A 29 -10.05 -12.37 -18.37
N THR A 30 -11.02 -12.53 -19.27
CA THR A 30 -11.80 -11.39 -19.80
C THR A 30 -12.54 -10.66 -18.68
N THR A 31 -13.13 -11.38 -17.73
CA THR A 31 -13.76 -10.75 -16.56
C THR A 31 -12.76 -9.99 -15.70
N VAL A 32 -11.59 -10.57 -15.41
CA VAL A 32 -10.53 -9.90 -14.64
C VAL A 32 -10.11 -8.61 -15.32
N VAL A 33 -9.78 -8.65 -16.62
CA VAL A 33 -9.35 -7.46 -17.38
C VAL A 33 -10.45 -6.39 -17.43
N ALA A 34 -11.71 -6.78 -17.66
CA ALA A 34 -12.82 -5.83 -17.72
C ALA A 34 -13.08 -5.16 -16.35
N VAL A 35 -13.04 -5.94 -15.27
CA VAL A 35 -13.21 -5.43 -13.91
C VAL A 35 -12.03 -4.54 -13.50
N GLU A 36 -10.80 -4.94 -13.80
CA GLU A 36 -9.60 -4.13 -13.56
C GLU A 36 -9.68 -2.79 -14.27
N ALA A 37 -9.98 -2.77 -15.58
CA ALA A 37 -10.11 -1.55 -16.36
C ALA A 37 -11.24 -0.64 -15.83
N GLY A 38 -12.37 -1.24 -15.45
CA GLY A 38 -13.50 -0.55 -14.84
C GLY A 38 -13.14 0.09 -13.49
N MET A 39 -12.51 -0.68 -12.59
CA MET A 39 -12.08 -0.20 -11.27
C MET A 39 -11.02 0.89 -11.39
N TYR A 40 -10.03 0.72 -12.27
CA TYR A 40 -9.01 1.74 -12.53
C TYR A 40 -9.65 3.04 -13.00
N THR A 41 -10.52 2.97 -14.01
CA THR A 41 -11.23 4.15 -14.55
C THR A 41 -12.07 4.83 -13.47
N ALA A 42 -12.85 4.06 -12.70
CA ALA A 42 -13.66 4.59 -11.61
C ALA A 42 -12.80 5.25 -10.52
N THR A 43 -11.66 4.65 -10.19
CA THR A 43 -10.71 5.20 -9.19
C THR A 43 -10.11 6.51 -9.68
N MET A 44 -9.60 6.58 -10.91
CA MET A 44 -9.01 7.80 -11.46
C MET A 44 -10.04 8.93 -11.59
N VAL A 45 -11.25 8.63 -12.06
CA VAL A 45 -12.33 9.61 -12.15
C VAL A 45 -12.75 10.07 -10.75
N GLY A 46 -12.90 9.14 -9.80
CA GLY A 46 -13.24 9.44 -8.42
C GLY A 46 -12.21 10.34 -7.75
N LEU A 47 -10.92 9.99 -7.85
CA LEU A 47 -9.81 10.81 -7.35
C LEU A 47 -9.82 12.20 -7.98
N ASN A 48 -9.95 12.30 -9.30
CA ASN A 48 -10.01 13.61 -9.95
C ASN A 48 -11.19 14.46 -9.44
N GLN A 49 -12.38 13.89 -9.26
CA GLN A 49 -13.55 14.63 -8.81
C GLN A 49 -13.48 15.03 -7.33
N LEU A 50 -12.97 14.15 -6.48
CA LEU A 50 -12.97 14.32 -5.02
C LEU A 50 -11.73 15.05 -4.49
N TRP A 51 -10.58 14.93 -5.19
CA TRP A 51 -9.29 15.43 -4.72
C TRP A 51 -8.74 16.57 -5.56
N TYR A 52 -8.82 16.50 -6.90
CA TYR A 52 -8.14 17.45 -7.79
C TYR A 52 -9.04 18.54 -8.39
N LYS A 53 -10.35 18.32 -8.49
CA LYS A 53 -11.27 19.22 -9.23
C LYS A 53 -11.27 20.67 -8.71
N GLY A 54 -11.12 20.85 -7.41
CA GLY A 54 -11.12 22.16 -6.77
C GLY A 54 -9.76 22.84 -6.70
N VAL A 55 -8.69 22.15 -7.11
CA VAL A 55 -7.32 22.62 -6.97
C VAL A 55 -6.88 23.34 -8.24
N PRO A 56 -6.25 24.52 -8.14
CA PRO A 56 -5.72 25.21 -9.31
C PRO A 56 -4.73 24.33 -10.08
N LYS A 57 -4.76 24.39 -11.41
CA LYS A 57 -3.82 23.62 -12.24
C LYS A 57 -2.53 24.39 -12.46
N SER A 58 -1.43 23.65 -12.56
CA SER A 58 -0.09 24.14 -12.90
C SER A 58 0.45 23.47 -14.17
N SER A 59 1.60 23.93 -14.66
CA SER A 59 2.41 23.14 -15.59
C SER A 59 3.08 21.98 -14.84
N PHE A 60 3.43 20.92 -15.57
CA PHE A 60 4.22 19.81 -15.00
C PHE A 60 5.40 20.35 -14.18
N HIS A 61 5.49 19.92 -12.93
CA HIS A 61 6.61 20.25 -12.07
C HIS A 61 6.91 19.11 -11.08
N PHE A 62 8.15 19.08 -10.61
CA PHE A 62 8.60 18.14 -9.59
C PHE A 62 8.36 18.73 -8.20
N PHE A 63 8.13 17.84 -7.24
CA PHE A 63 7.98 18.17 -5.83
C PHE A 63 8.86 17.27 -4.97
N ASN A 64 9.24 17.77 -3.78
CA ASN A 64 10.04 17.02 -2.83
C ASN A 64 9.44 17.15 -1.43
N ASP A 65 8.68 16.13 -1.08
CA ASP A 65 7.97 15.95 0.18
C ASP A 65 8.63 14.91 1.07
N ASN A 66 9.91 14.58 0.84
CA ASN A 66 10.66 13.66 1.67
C ASN A 66 10.89 14.18 3.11
N ASN A 67 10.47 15.40 3.44
CA ASN A 67 10.47 15.90 4.82
C ASN A 67 9.05 15.99 5.40
N GLU A 68 8.04 15.47 4.69
CA GLU A 68 6.67 15.48 5.15
C GLU A 68 6.30 14.19 5.89
N TRP A 69 5.34 14.31 6.81
CA TRP A 69 4.58 13.22 7.41
C TRP A 69 5.44 12.12 8.04
N LEU A 70 6.68 12.44 8.41
CA LEU A 70 7.66 11.47 8.90
C LEU A 70 7.70 10.21 8.01
N GLN A 71 7.69 10.35 6.68
CA GLN A 71 7.70 9.24 5.71
C GLN A 71 6.48 8.30 5.73
N MET A 72 5.45 8.57 6.53
CA MET A 72 4.27 7.68 6.60
C MET A 72 3.57 7.55 5.26
N ASP A 73 3.52 8.65 4.52
CA ASP A 73 3.05 8.68 3.15
C ASP A 73 3.81 7.69 2.25
N LYS A 74 5.15 7.68 2.30
CA LYS A 74 6.02 6.79 1.52
C LYS A 74 5.82 5.33 1.93
N MET A 75 5.53 5.07 3.19
CA MET A 75 5.16 3.73 3.67
C MET A 75 3.79 3.30 3.11
N GLY A 76 2.83 4.23 3.03
CA GLY A 76 1.54 4.05 2.36
C GLY A 76 1.66 3.73 0.87
N HIS A 77 2.52 4.47 0.15
CA HIS A 77 2.85 4.23 -1.26
C HIS A 77 3.46 2.83 -1.47
N THR A 78 4.47 2.47 -0.67
CA THR A 78 5.09 1.14 -0.70
C THR A 78 4.07 0.03 -0.45
N MET A 79 3.24 0.19 0.58
CA MET A 79 2.25 -0.82 0.96
C MET A 79 1.16 -0.99 -0.10
N THR A 80 0.62 0.12 -0.60
CA THR A 80 -0.43 0.11 -1.63
C THR A 80 0.10 -0.54 -2.90
N SER A 81 1.30 -0.15 -3.35
CA SER A 81 1.94 -0.74 -4.52
C SER A 81 2.12 -2.26 -4.39
N TYR A 82 2.62 -2.72 -3.23
CA TYR A 82 2.79 -4.15 -2.93
C TYR A 82 1.46 -4.92 -2.97
N TYR A 83 0.42 -4.42 -2.30
CA TYR A 83 -0.83 -5.16 -2.14
C TYR A 83 -1.73 -5.14 -3.37
N VAL A 84 -1.79 -4.02 -4.09
CA VAL A 84 -2.47 -3.97 -5.40
C VAL A 84 -1.75 -4.90 -6.37
N GLY A 85 -0.41 -4.92 -6.35
CA GLY A 85 0.39 -5.84 -7.14
C GLY A 85 0.09 -7.32 -6.83
N LYS A 86 0.06 -7.65 -5.54
CA LYS A 86 -0.28 -8.99 -5.05
C LYS A 86 -1.70 -9.42 -5.44
N ALA A 87 -2.69 -8.54 -5.28
CA ALA A 87 -4.07 -8.82 -5.66
C ALA A 87 -4.18 -9.10 -7.17
N GLY A 88 -3.51 -8.27 -8.00
CA GLY A 88 -3.37 -8.48 -9.45
C GLY A 88 -2.80 -9.85 -9.80
N TYR A 89 -1.72 -10.24 -9.13
CA TYR A 89 -1.12 -11.56 -9.29
C TYR A 89 -2.12 -12.68 -8.98
N GLU A 90 -2.79 -12.62 -7.82
CA GLU A 90 -3.72 -13.64 -7.35
C GLU A 90 -4.91 -13.83 -8.29
N VAL A 91 -5.50 -12.74 -8.80
CA VAL A 91 -6.63 -12.82 -9.74
C VAL A 91 -6.22 -13.34 -11.11
N LEU A 92 -5.02 -12.97 -11.60
CA LEU A 92 -4.47 -13.53 -12.84
C LEU A 92 -4.19 -15.04 -12.68
N ARG A 93 -3.58 -15.44 -11.55
CA ARG A 93 -3.38 -16.84 -11.18
C ARG A 93 -4.70 -17.61 -11.12
N TRP A 94 -5.75 -17.03 -10.54
CA TRP A 94 -7.10 -17.61 -10.49
C TRP A 94 -7.76 -17.79 -11.87
N SER A 95 -7.40 -16.93 -12.84
CA SER A 95 -7.84 -17.05 -14.23
C SER A 95 -7.07 -18.10 -15.06
N GLY A 96 -6.02 -18.71 -14.50
CA GLY A 96 -5.18 -19.70 -15.19
C GLY A 96 -4.03 -19.08 -15.99
N VAL A 97 -3.70 -17.79 -15.80
CA VAL A 97 -2.47 -17.20 -16.34
C VAL A 97 -1.28 -17.79 -15.58
N ASN A 98 -0.23 -18.18 -16.30
CA ASN A 98 0.96 -18.78 -15.69
C ASN A 98 1.68 -17.82 -14.73
N GLU A 99 2.43 -18.39 -13.79
CA GLU A 99 3.03 -17.65 -12.68
C GLU A 99 3.91 -16.48 -13.12
N LYS A 100 4.81 -16.70 -14.08
CA LYS A 100 5.73 -15.64 -14.53
C LYS A 100 4.98 -14.45 -15.12
N LYS A 101 3.94 -14.70 -15.92
CA LYS A 101 3.08 -13.63 -16.48
C LYS A 101 2.27 -12.94 -15.38
N SER A 102 1.66 -13.70 -14.49
CA SER A 102 0.91 -13.13 -13.37
C SER A 102 1.80 -12.27 -12.47
N THR A 103 3.05 -12.68 -12.27
CA THR A 103 4.01 -11.96 -11.41
C THR A 103 4.32 -10.59 -11.98
N TRP A 104 4.65 -10.52 -13.27
CA TRP A 104 4.96 -9.24 -13.91
C TRP A 104 3.72 -8.38 -14.12
N TYR A 105 2.67 -8.88 -14.76
CA TYR A 105 1.48 -8.07 -15.05
C TYR A 105 0.75 -7.66 -13.78
N GLY A 106 0.52 -8.62 -12.87
CA GLY A 106 -0.12 -8.35 -11.59
C GLY A 106 0.74 -7.47 -10.70
N GLY A 107 2.01 -7.83 -10.51
CA GLY A 107 2.92 -7.13 -9.61
C GLY A 107 3.16 -5.66 -9.96
N THR A 108 2.99 -5.25 -11.23
CA THR A 108 3.14 -3.86 -11.66
C THR A 108 1.88 -3.01 -11.52
N LEU A 109 0.70 -3.59 -11.23
CA LEU A 109 -0.55 -2.83 -11.18
C LEU A 109 -0.54 -1.73 -10.12
N GLY A 110 0.03 -1.99 -8.95
CA GLY A 110 0.14 -1.00 -7.89
C GLY A 110 1.05 0.18 -8.26
N LEU A 111 2.20 -0.10 -8.88
CA LEU A 111 3.09 0.92 -9.42
C LEU A 111 2.38 1.76 -10.50
N PHE A 112 1.68 1.12 -11.43
CA PHE A 112 0.94 1.81 -12.49
C PHE A 112 -0.15 2.74 -11.93
N LEU A 113 -0.93 2.23 -10.97
CA LEU A 113 -1.99 2.99 -10.31
C LEU A 113 -1.43 4.24 -9.64
N LEU A 114 -0.39 4.11 -8.81
CA LEU A 114 0.15 5.24 -8.05
C LEU A 114 0.95 6.19 -8.94
N SER A 115 1.65 5.71 -9.98
CA SER A 115 2.29 6.59 -10.96
C SER A 115 1.29 7.48 -11.69
N SER A 116 0.03 7.04 -11.82
CA SER A 116 -1.04 7.85 -12.40
C SER A 116 -1.52 8.94 -11.43
N VAL A 117 -1.46 8.68 -10.12
CA VAL A 117 -1.69 9.68 -9.07
C VAL A 117 -0.58 10.73 -9.09
N GLU A 118 0.69 10.31 -9.13
CA GLU A 118 1.84 11.24 -9.27
C GLU A 118 1.72 12.13 -10.51
N MET A 119 1.14 11.60 -11.59
CA MET A 119 0.86 12.37 -12.80
C MET A 119 -0.25 13.40 -12.61
N PHE A 120 -1.25 13.13 -11.76
CA PHE A 120 -2.22 14.16 -11.37
C PHE A 120 -1.58 15.23 -10.49
N ASP A 121 -0.74 14.82 -9.54
CA ASP A 121 -0.01 15.74 -8.66
C ASP A 121 0.90 16.66 -9.48
N ALA A 122 1.58 16.14 -10.51
CA ALA A 122 2.45 16.92 -11.39
C ALA A 122 1.82 18.20 -11.98
N TYR A 123 0.50 18.22 -12.17
CA TYR A 123 -0.26 19.36 -12.73
C TYR A 123 -1.15 20.07 -11.69
N SER A 124 -1.00 19.75 -10.40
CA SER A 124 -1.64 20.46 -9.29
C SER A 124 -0.86 21.71 -8.92
N ALA A 125 -1.48 22.74 -8.37
CA ALA A 125 -0.75 23.88 -7.78
C ALA A 125 -0.30 23.60 -6.33
N ASP A 126 -0.99 22.69 -5.64
CA ASP A 126 -0.77 22.39 -4.22
C ASP A 126 0.17 21.20 -4.01
N TRP A 127 0.34 20.34 -5.03
CA TRP A 127 1.21 19.15 -5.06
C TRP A 127 2.01 19.14 -6.36
N GLY A 128 2.95 18.20 -6.50
CA GLY A 128 3.73 17.98 -7.72
C GLY A 128 4.24 16.55 -7.83
N PHE A 129 4.91 16.22 -8.95
CA PHE A 129 5.41 14.86 -9.18
C PHE A 129 6.54 14.53 -8.19
N SER A 130 6.31 13.59 -7.28
CA SER A 130 7.29 13.24 -6.25
C SER A 130 8.21 12.11 -6.69
N THR A 131 9.52 12.40 -6.70
CA THR A 131 10.52 11.34 -6.91
C THR A 131 10.60 10.39 -5.71
N GLY A 132 10.29 10.88 -4.51
CA GLY A 132 10.24 10.06 -3.29
C GLY A 132 9.13 9.02 -3.38
N ASP A 133 7.94 9.44 -3.81
CA ASP A 133 6.81 8.53 -3.94
C ASP A 133 6.97 7.57 -5.09
N MET A 134 7.56 7.99 -6.21
CA MET A 134 7.92 7.05 -7.27
C MET A 134 8.91 5.97 -6.81
N ILE A 135 9.87 6.30 -5.94
CA ILE A 135 10.78 5.31 -5.33
C ILE A 135 9.99 4.38 -4.40
N ALA A 136 9.11 4.91 -3.56
CA ALA A 136 8.27 4.11 -2.67
C ALA A 136 7.35 3.15 -3.44
N ASN A 137 6.66 3.67 -4.46
CA ASN A 137 5.83 2.91 -5.40
C ASN A 137 6.62 1.75 -6.04
N THR A 138 7.81 2.07 -6.55
CA THR A 138 8.69 1.07 -7.19
C THR A 138 9.16 0.03 -6.18
N THR A 139 9.49 0.44 -4.96
CA THR A 139 9.93 -0.44 -3.88
C THR A 139 8.85 -1.46 -3.51
N GLY A 140 7.59 -1.03 -3.38
CA GLY A 140 6.48 -1.94 -3.09
C GLY A 140 6.27 -3.00 -4.17
N SER A 141 6.25 -2.59 -5.43
CA SER A 141 6.11 -3.50 -6.59
C SER A 141 7.32 -4.44 -6.70
N ALA A 142 8.54 -3.92 -6.55
CA ALA A 142 9.76 -4.71 -6.59
C ALA A 142 9.83 -5.72 -5.45
N LEU A 143 9.38 -5.37 -4.23
CA LEU A 143 9.32 -6.28 -3.10
C LEU A 143 8.39 -7.46 -3.38
N PHE A 144 7.22 -7.23 -3.98
CA PHE A 144 6.31 -8.30 -4.35
C PHE A 144 6.90 -9.20 -5.46
N ILE A 145 7.30 -8.57 -6.57
CA ILE A 145 7.82 -9.27 -7.76
C ILE A 145 9.08 -10.05 -7.42
N GLY A 146 10.02 -9.44 -6.72
CA GLY A 146 11.30 -10.04 -6.35
C GLY A 146 11.11 -11.31 -5.52
N GLN A 147 10.23 -11.27 -4.52
CA GLN A 147 9.92 -12.46 -3.72
C GLN A 147 9.26 -13.57 -4.54
N GLN A 148 8.31 -13.20 -5.42
CA GLN A 148 7.62 -14.20 -6.24
C GLN A 148 8.57 -14.87 -7.24
N LEU A 149 9.49 -14.11 -7.83
CA LEU A 149 10.51 -14.66 -8.74
C LEU A 149 11.58 -15.48 -8.01
N ALA A 150 11.92 -15.14 -6.77
CA ALA A 150 12.97 -15.81 -6.01
C ALA A 150 12.48 -17.07 -5.28
N TRP A 151 11.28 -17.03 -4.71
CA TRP A 151 10.77 -18.05 -3.80
C TRP A 151 9.45 -18.67 -4.22
N HIS A 152 8.79 -18.17 -5.27
CA HIS A 152 7.44 -18.60 -5.67
C HIS A 152 6.39 -18.39 -4.56
N GLU A 153 6.71 -17.61 -3.53
CA GLU A 153 5.87 -17.28 -2.39
C GLU A 153 6.34 -15.96 -1.76
N GLN A 154 5.48 -15.35 -0.93
CA GLN A 154 5.82 -14.13 -0.19
C GLN A 154 6.24 -14.49 1.23
N ARG A 155 7.54 -14.43 1.53
CA ARG A 155 8.12 -14.79 2.84
C ARG A 155 8.20 -13.61 3.81
N VAL A 156 8.32 -12.41 3.25
CA VAL A 156 8.31 -11.13 3.94
C VAL A 156 7.03 -10.40 3.57
N LEU A 157 6.19 -10.12 4.56
CA LEU A 157 4.89 -9.50 4.40
C LEU A 157 4.90 -8.09 5.00
N LEU A 158 4.41 -7.12 4.24
CA LEU A 158 3.99 -5.84 4.78
C LEU A 158 2.67 -6.04 5.53
N LYS A 159 2.51 -5.44 6.71
CA LYS A 159 1.23 -5.44 7.45
C LYS A 159 0.93 -4.04 7.93
N TYR A 160 -0.33 -3.79 8.24
CA TYR A 160 -0.83 -2.51 8.71
C TYR A 160 -1.65 -2.72 9.97
N SER A 161 -1.48 -1.81 10.92
CA SER A 161 -2.36 -1.68 12.08
C SER A 161 -2.74 -0.22 12.25
N PHE A 162 -3.95 -0.01 12.76
CA PHE A 162 -4.49 1.29 13.06
C PHE A 162 -5.07 1.33 14.45
N HIS A 163 -4.95 2.49 15.09
CA HIS A 163 -5.70 2.85 16.29
C HIS A 163 -6.13 4.32 16.18
N THR A 164 -7.28 4.65 16.76
CA THR A 164 -7.76 6.04 16.77
C THR A 164 -6.90 6.90 17.69
N THR A 165 -6.74 8.16 17.32
CA THR A 165 -5.99 9.16 18.11
C THR A 165 -6.85 10.38 18.41
N ASP A 166 -6.32 11.31 19.21
CA ASP A 166 -7.00 12.57 19.53
C ASP A 166 -6.75 13.67 18.47
N TYR A 167 -5.77 13.50 17.56
CA TYR A 167 -5.40 14.54 16.58
C TYR A 167 -6.54 14.91 15.60
N PRO A 168 -7.36 13.96 15.11
CA PRO A 168 -8.50 14.30 14.26
C PRO A 168 -9.55 15.20 14.91
N SER A 169 -9.63 15.26 16.26
CA SER A 169 -10.53 16.21 16.94
C SER A 169 -10.11 17.67 16.75
N VAL A 170 -8.83 17.90 16.45
CA VAL A 170 -8.24 19.23 16.24
C VAL A 170 -8.26 19.62 14.76
N ARG A 171 -7.96 18.68 13.85
CA ARG A 171 -7.98 18.91 12.38
C ARG A 171 -8.77 17.83 11.63
N PRO A 172 -10.10 17.74 11.81
CA PRO A 172 -10.92 16.67 11.25
C PRO A 172 -10.93 16.67 9.71
N ASN A 173 -10.80 17.83 9.07
CA ASN A 173 -10.77 17.92 7.61
C ASN A 173 -9.51 17.28 7.00
N LEU A 174 -8.38 17.43 7.69
CA LEU A 174 -7.08 16.93 7.24
C LEU A 174 -6.85 15.48 7.70
N LEU A 175 -7.14 15.17 8.97
CA LEU A 175 -6.83 13.88 9.59
C LEU A 175 -8.02 12.91 9.61
N GLY A 176 -9.20 13.35 9.18
CA GLY A 176 -10.38 12.51 9.01
C GLY A 176 -11.49 12.76 10.04
N SER A 177 -12.70 13.00 9.54
CA SER A 177 -13.87 13.35 10.36
C SER A 177 -14.58 12.13 10.98
N ASN A 178 -14.28 10.94 10.48
CA ASN A 178 -14.89 9.67 10.89
C ASN A 178 -13.86 8.52 10.77
N LEU A 179 -14.21 7.34 11.30
CA LEU A 179 -13.29 6.20 11.37
C LEU A 179 -12.72 5.78 10.01
N ASN A 180 -13.51 5.82 8.94
CA ASN A 180 -13.06 5.41 7.61
C ASN A 180 -12.03 6.39 7.04
N GLU A 181 -12.26 7.68 7.25
CA GLU A 181 -11.30 8.71 6.84
C GLU A 181 -10.03 8.65 7.69
N GLN A 182 -10.16 8.47 9.01
CA GLN A 182 -9.00 8.40 9.92
C GLN A 182 -8.10 7.20 9.62
N LEU A 183 -8.68 6.06 9.26
CA LEU A 183 -7.92 4.89 8.83
C LEU A 183 -6.96 5.23 7.68
N LEU A 184 -7.36 6.11 6.76
CA LEU A 184 -6.53 6.50 5.62
C LEU A 184 -5.65 7.73 5.91
N LYS A 185 -6.21 8.74 6.57
CA LYS A 185 -5.61 10.08 6.69
C LYS A 185 -4.86 10.32 7.99
N ASP A 186 -5.25 9.67 9.09
CA ASP A 186 -4.61 9.90 10.39
C ASP A 186 -3.35 9.05 10.53
N TYR A 187 -2.25 9.52 9.96
CA TYR A 187 -0.95 8.84 10.03
C TYR A 187 -0.45 8.65 11.47
N ASN A 188 -0.93 9.44 12.44
CA ASN A 188 -0.56 9.26 13.86
C ASN A 188 -1.05 7.93 14.43
N GLY A 189 -2.15 7.41 13.90
CA GLY A 189 -2.75 6.15 14.32
C GLY A 189 -2.18 4.93 13.62
N GLN A 190 -1.35 5.12 12.60
CA GLN A 190 -0.93 4.07 11.68
C GLN A 190 0.42 3.46 12.07
N THR A 191 0.56 2.15 11.87
CA THR A 191 1.86 1.48 11.94
C THR A 191 1.98 0.47 10.81
N TYR A 192 3.05 0.61 10.05
CA TYR A 192 3.42 -0.29 8.96
C TYR A 192 4.47 -1.27 9.46
N TRP A 193 4.25 -2.56 9.26
CA TRP A 193 5.10 -3.63 9.77
C TRP A 193 5.71 -4.41 8.63
N LEU A 194 7.01 -4.70 8.74
CA LEU A 194 7.67 -5.72 7.94
C LEU A 194 7.76 -7.00 8.77
N SER A 195 7.10 -8.06 8.34
CA SER A 195 6.91 -9.29 9.11
C SER A 195 7.41 -10.50 8.32
N ALA A 196 8.25 -11.32 8.94
CA ALA A 196 8.85 -12.49 8.32
C ALA A 196 8.88 -13.67 9.29
N ASN A 197 8.60 -14.86 8.78
CA ASN A 197 8.78 -16.09 9.54
C ASN A 197 10.19 -16.62 9.29
N ILE A 198 11.02 -16.71 10.34
CA ILE A 198 12.41 -17.17 10.21
C ILE A 198 12.45 -18.59 9.65
N ALA A 199 11.51 -19.46 10.03
CA ALA A 199 11.46 -20.84 9.53
C ALA A 199 11.32 -20.92 8.00
N SER A 200 10.67 -19.93 7.36
CA SER A 200 10.55 -19.86 5.89
C SER A 200 11.89 -19.71 5.17
N PHE A 201 12.98 -19.38 5.87
CA PHE A 201 14.32 -19.26 5.31
C PHE A 201 15.27 -20.41 5.66
N LEU A 202 14.86 -21.32 6.56
CA LEU A 202 15.74 -22.36 7.13
C LEU A 202 15.53 -23.77 6.52
N GLY A 203 14.68 -23.89 5.50
CA GLY A 203 14.33 -25.17 4.87
C GLY A 203 13.33 -25.99 5.68
N ASP A 204 12.72 -27.00 5.04
CA ASP A 204 11.57 -27.73 5.61
C ASP A 204 11.91 -28.57 6.86
N GLU A 205 13.15 -29.05 6.93
CA GLU A 205 13.72 -29.89 8.00
C GLU A 205 14.14 -29.10 9.26
N THR A 206 13.94 -27.77 9.27
CA THR A 206 14.32 -26.93 10.40
C THR A 206 13.58 -27.31 11.68
N LYS A 207 14.32 -27.36 12.81
CA LYS A 207 13.75 -27.47 14.16
C LYS A 207 13.31 -26.12 14.73
N PHE A 208 13.52 -25.03 14.00
CA PHE A 208 13.09 -23.71 14.43
C PHE A 208 11.56 -23.65 14.55
N PRO A 209 10.99 -23.03 15.60
CA PRO A 209 9.54 -22.99 15.77
C PRO A 209 8.82 -22.29 14.61
N LYS A 210 8.05 -23.06 13.81
CA LYS A 210 7.31 -22.53 12.65
C LYS A 210 6.22 -21.53 13.01
N TRP A 211 5.81 -21.44 14.28
CA TRP A 211 4.85 -20.45 14.77
C TRP A 211 5.49 -19.11 15.17
N LEU A 212 6.81 -19.06 15.33
CA LEU A 212 7.49 -17.84 15.75
C LEU A 212 7.72 -16.92 14.54
N ASN A 213 7.21 -15.70 14.64
CA ASN A 213 7.30 -14.68 13.60
C ASN A 213 8.06 -13.46 14.13
N PHE A 214 8.86 -12.84 13.28
CA PHE A 214 9.57 -11.61 13.59
C PHE A 214 8.94 -10.45 12.82
N ALA A 215 8.72 -9.32 13.48
CA ALA A 215 8.19 -8.12 12.84
C ALA A 215 8.87 -6.85 13.36
N VAL A 216 9.13 -5.92 12.45
CA VAL A 216 9.62 -4.56 12.75
C VAL A 216 8.57 -3.57 12.28
N GLY A 217 8.16 -2.66 13.15
CA GLY A 217 7.13 -1.66 12.88
C GLY A 217 7.71 -0.26 12.73
N TYR A 218 7.14 0.51 11.81
CA TYR A 218 7.34 1.95 11.66
C TYR A 218 6.01 2.67 11.83
N GLY A 219 5.97 3.62 12.76
CA GLY A 219 4.82 4.47 13.01
C GLY A 219 5.30 5.86 13.43
N ALA A 220 4.44 6.84 13.23
CA ALA A 220 4.68 8.23 13.57
C ALA A 220 3.55 8.73 14.48
N ASP A 221 3.82 9.78 15.25
CA ASP A 221 2.92 10.34 16.26
C ASP A 221 3.28 11.82 16.44
N GLY A 222 2.31 12.64 16.84
CA GLY A 222 2.51 14.07 17.09
C GLY A 222 2.47 14.96 15.85
N MET A 223 1.80 14.54 14.77
CA MET A 223 1.67 15.30 13.52
C MET A 223 0.29 15.93 13.41
N TYR A 224 0.27 17.27 13.36
CA TYR A 224 -0.88 18.07 13.00
C TYR A 224 -0.81 18.58 11.56
N GLY A 225 0.35 18.46 10.90
CA GLY A 225 0.58 18.86 9.52
C GLY A 225 1.75 18.09 8.91
N GLY A 226 1.99 18.31 7.61
CA GLY A 226 3.02 17.58 6.85
C GLY A 226 4.44 17.93 7.25
N HIS A 227 4.78 19.22 7.34
CA HIS A 227 6.14 19.68 7.66
C HIS A 227 6.31 20.07 9.12
N ASP A 228 5.47 20.99 9.58
CA ASP A 228 5.42 21.46 10.95
C ASP A 228 4.01 21.33 11.52
N ASN A 229 3.90 21.53 12.82
CA ASN A 229 2.63 21.50 13.53
C ASN A 229 2.01 22.90 13.66
N VAL A 230 2.33 23.81 12.74
CA VAL A 230 1.77 25.16 12.70
C VAL A 230 0.57 25.16 11.76
N PHE A 231 -0.59 25.55 12.27
CA PHE A 231 -1.80 25.70 11.46
C PHE A 231 -2.70 26.75 12.09
N GLU A 232 -3.41 27.49 11.23
CA GLU A 232 -4.49 28.37 11.67
C GLU A 232 -5.71 27.53 12.01
N LYS A 233 -6.28 27.78 13.18
CA LYS A 233 -7.56 27.21 13.56
C LYS A 233 -8.62 28.17 13.07
N ASP A 234 -9.43 27.77 12.09
CA ASP A 234 -10.55 28.58 11.60
C ASP A 234 -11.36 29.11 12.80
N GLY A 235 -11.28 30.42 13.06
CA GLY A 235 -11.97 31.08 14.18
C GLY A 235 -11.12 31.71 15.29
N THR A 236 -9.80 31.88 15.13
CA THR A 236 -9.00 32.84 15.92
C THR A 236 -7.97 33.54 15.06
#